data_AF-A0A7C2ZH77-F1
#
_entry.id   AF-A0A7C2ZH77-F1
#
_cell.length_a   1.000
_cell.length_b   1.000
_cell.length_c   1.000
_cell.angle_alpha   90.00
_cell.angle_beta   90.00
_cell.angle_gamma   90.00
#
_symmetry.space_group_name_H-M   'P 1'
#
loop_
_entity.id
_entity.type
_entity.pdbx_description
1 polymer ?
#
loop_
_entity_poly.entity_id
_entity_poly.type
_entity_poly.pdbx_seq_one_letter_code
_entity_poly.pdbx_strand_id
1 'polypeptide(L)'
;MEVRGNPSCLQWKLKRLEENLRMINAELKELEVKKVRLERERRCILKRKRELKAKLDKFSDEGPWIENRTGLGECEKFLREKVKAHDFSRVVITLKYTRRNCQRPHTGVVYWPPPRSRKGIYTLICRVNRRTNFPYSCKAAIGTVQTGNGDYEYIYERVVFSDVEEAMIFVIGHEVFHYLRRTKQIPGRNTEPQANQFGLKWLEEFRKWRERRRQI
;
A
#
# COMPACT_ATOMS: atom_id res chain seq x y z
N MET A 1 25.10 -76.44 39.31
CA MET A 1 25.54 -75.97 37.97
C MET A 1 24.29 -75.86 37.11
N GLU A 2 23.74 -74.67 36.91
CA GLU A 2 22.61 -74.49 35.98
C GLU A 2 23.13 -74.54 34.54
N VAL A 3 22.71 -75.56 33.80
CA VAL A 3 23.00 -75.71 32.38
C VAL A 3 22.14 -74.71 31.61
N ARG A 4 22.73 -73.62 31.13
CA ARG A 4 22.06 -72.70 30.20
C ARG A 4 21.91 -73.43 28.86
N GLY A 5 20.69 -73.90 28.57
CA GLY A 5 20.35 -74.52 27.29
C GLY A 5 20.49 -73.54 26.13
N ASN A 6 21.19 -73.95 25.07
CA ASN A 6 21.39 -73.15 23.88
C ASN A 6 20.06 -73.03 23.12
N PRO A 7 19.60 -71.81 22.77
CA PRO A 7 18.30 -71.65 22.13
C PRO A 7 18.23 -72.34 20.76
N SER A 8 17.12 -73.01 20.51
CA SER A 8 16.84 -73.67 19.24
C SER A 8 16.76 -72.68 18.07
N CYS A 9 16.95 -73.16 16.84
CA CYS A 9 16.83 -72.34 15.63
C CYS A 9 15.48 -71.59 15.53
N LEU A 10 14.39 -72.19 16.03
CA LEU A 10 13.07 -71.56 16.06
C LEU A 10 13.00 -70.40 17.07
N GLN A 11 13.65 -70.53 18.23
CA GLN A 11 13.74 -69.46 19.23
C GLN A 11 14.51 -68.24 18.70
N TRP A 12 15.57 -68.46 17.90
CA TRP A 12 16.28 -67.37 17.22
C TRP A 12 15.43 -66.67 16.15
N LYS A 13 14.68 -67.44 15.35
CA LYS A 13 13.76 -66.86 14.35
C LYS A 13 12.66 -66.03 15.00
N LEU A 14 12.06 -66.54 16.08
CA LEU A 14 11.04 -65.82 16.84
C LEU A 14 11.59 -64.50 17.41
N LYS A 15 12.75 -64.54 18.07
CA LYS A 15 13.40 -63.34 18.61
C LYS A 15 13.66 -62.28 17.53
N ARG A 16 14.14 -62.70 16.35
CA ARG A 16 14.37 -61.80 15.22
C ARG A 16 13.09 -61.17 14.68
N LEU A 17 11.99 -61.94 14.62
CA LEU A 17 10.67 -61.42 14.23
C LEU A 17 10.13 -60.43 15.27
N GLU A 18 10.31 -60.69 16.56
CA GLU A 18 9.94 -59.77 17.64
C GLU A 18 10.73 -58.46 17.58
N GLU A 19 12.04 -58.53 17.32
CA GLU A 19 12.89 -57.34 17.12
C GLU A 19 12.45 -56.53 15.89
N ASN A 20 12.19 -57.19 14.75
CA ASN A 20 11.67 -56.53 13.55
C ASN A 20 10.30 -55.87 13.81
N LEU A 21 9.39 -56.55 14.51
CA LEU A 21 8.08 -56.00 14.87
C LEU A 21 8.22 -54.77 15.78
N ARG A 22 9.17 -54.79 16.73
CA ARG A 22 9.48 -53.61 17.57
C ARG A 22 10.00 -52.44 16.74
N MET A 23 10.89 -52.69 15.77
CA MET A 23 11.40 -51.65 14.87
C MET A 23 10.29 -51.03 14.02
N ILE A 24 9.43 -51.86 13.40
CA ILE A 24 8.29 -51.39 12.61
C ILE A 24 7.31 -50.58 13.47
N ASN A 25 7.03 -51.03 14.70
CA ASN A 25 6.15 -50.29 15.60
C ASN A 25 6.74 -48.94 16.04
N ALA A 26 8.07 -48.87 16.20
CA ALA A 26 8.76 -47.61 16.48
C ALA A 26 8.66 -46.64 15.28
N GLU A 27 8.90 -47.14 14.06
CA GLU A 27 8.75 -46.36 12.82
C GLU A 27 7.31 -45.86 12.64
N LEU A 28 6.31 -46.72 12.87
CA LEU A 28 4.90 -46.33 12.82
C LEU A 28 4.59 -45.18 13.79
N LYS A 29 5.10 -45.26 15.02
CA LYS A 29 4.92 -44.21 16.03
C LYS A 29 5.58 -42.89 15.61
N GLU A 30 6.76 -42.94 15.00
CA GLU A 30 7.42 -41.74 14.48
C GLU A 30 6.63 -41.11 13.32
N LEU A 31 6.11 -41.93 12.41
CA LEU A 31 5.27 -41.46 11.30
C LEU A 31 3.96 -40.83 11.80
N GLU A 32 3.34 -41.37 12.84
CA GLU A 32 2.15 -40.77 13.47
C GLU A 32 2.45 -39.39 14.05
N VAL A 33 3.57 -39.23 14.78
CA VAL A 33 4.01 -37.93 15.31
C VAL A 33 4.26 -36.94 14.16
N LYS A 34 4.92 -37.38 13.09
CA LYS A 34 5.18 -36.56 11.89
C LYS A 34 3.88 -36.14 11.22
N LYS A 35 2.89 -37.03 11.11
CA LYS A 35 1.56 -36.73 10.56
C LYS A 35 0.87 -35.63 11.36
N VAL A 36 0.83 -35.74 12.69
CA VAL A 36 0.22 -34.72 13.56
C VAL A 36 0.91 -33.35 13.41
N ARG A 37 2.25 -33.33 13.30
CA ARG A 37 3.01 -32.09 13.03
C ARG A 37 2.62 -31.46 11.70
N LEU A 38 2.59 -32.24 10.62
CA LEU A 38 2.23 -31.76 9.28
C LEU A 38 0.78 -31.24 9.23
N GLU A 39 -0.15 -31.86 9.96
CA GLU A 39 -1.52 -31.38 10.07
C GLU A 39 -1.64 -30.03 10.80
N ARG A 40 -0.78 -29.77 11.79
CA ARG A 40 -0.69 -28.45 12.44
C ARG A 40 -0.13 -27.40 11.47
N GLU A 41 0.95 -27.71 10.77
CA GLU A 41 1.54 -26.82 9.76
C GLU A 41 0.54 -26.49 8.64
N ARG A 42 -0.19 -27.50 8.13
CA ARG A 42 -1.27 -27.32 7.16
C ARG A 42 -2.35 -26.36 7.66
N ARG A 43 -2.76 -26.47 8.93
CA ARG A 43 -3.74 -25.55 9.55
C ARG A 43 -3.23 -24.11 9.59
N CYS A 44 -1.97 -23.91 9.98
CA CYS A 44 -1.34 -22.58 9.97
C CYS A 44 -1.27 -21.98 8.56
N ILE A 45 -0.85 -22.76 7.57
CA ILE A 45 -0.80 -22.33 6.17
C ILE A 45 -2.20 -21.97 5.65
N LEU A 46 -3.21 -22.77 5.95
CA LEU A 46 -4.60 -22.48 5.54
C LEU A 46 -5.13 -21.19 6.19
N LYS A 47 -4.82 -20.96 7.48
CA LYS A 47 -5.16 -19.70 8.14
C LYS A 47 -4.50 -18.51 7.43
N ARG A 48 -3.20 -18.61 7.13
CA ARG A 48 -2.48 -17.56 6.41
C ARG A 48 -3.03 -17.34 4.99
N LYS A 49 -3.39 -18.41 4.29
CA LYS A 49 -4.06 -18.34 2.98
C LYS A 49 -5.39 -17.60 3.09
N ARG A 50 -6.21 -17.88 4.10
CA ARG A 50 -7.47 -17.16 4.35
C ARG A 50 -7.25 -15.68 4.66
N GLU A 51 -6.25 -15.34 5.48
CA GLU A 51 -5.90 -13.93 5.76
C GLU A 51 -5.46 -13.19 4.49
N LEU A 52 -4.62 -13.82 3.67
CA LEU A 52 -4.17 -13.26 2.40
C LEU A 52 -5.30 -13.17 1.40
N LYS A 53 -6.20 -14.16 1.36
CA LYS A 53 -7.40 -14.12 0.53
C LYS A 53 -8.36 -13.03 0.99
N ALA A 54 -8.65 -12.89 2.28
CA ALA A 54 -9.47 -11.79 2.80
C ALA A 54 -8.85 -10.41 2.55
N LYS A 55 -7.51 -10.31 2.59
CA LYS A 55 -6.83 -9.11 2.10
C LYS A 55 -7.10 -8.93 0.60
N LEU A 56 -6.86 -9.96 -0.22
CA LEU A 56 -7.06 -9.94 -1.68
C LEU A 56 -8.50 -9.68 -2.12
N ASP A 57 -9.49 -10.14 -1.36
CA ASP A 57 -10.91 -9.95 -1.62
C ASP A 57 -11.33 -8.53 -1.22
N LYS A 58 -10.66 -7.91 -0.23
CA LYS A 58 -10.72 -6.44 -0.14
C LYS A 58 -10.19 -5.85 -1.44
N PHE A 59 -9.10 -6.42 -1.99
CA PHE A 59 -8.44 -6.05 -3.25
C PHE A 59 -9.23 -6.28 -4.55
N SER A 60 -10.41 -6.91 -4.53
CA SER A 60 -11.22 -7.14 -5.73
C SER A 60 -12.34 -6.09 -5.86
N ASP A 61 -12.29 -5.42 -7.00
CA ASP A 61 -13.40 -4.77 -7.71
C ASP A 61 -14.14 -3.65 -6.98
N GLU A 62 -13.57 -2.42 -7.06
CA GLU A 62 -14.27 -1.15 -7.36
C GLU A 62 -13.47 0.06 -6.84
N GLY A 63 -12.71 0.69 -7.74
CA GLY A 63 -12.15 2.03 -7.55
C GLY A 63 -10.74 2.12 -6.96
N PRO A 64 -10.20 3.35 -6.80
CA PRO A 64 -8.90 3.56 -6.19
C PRO A 64 -8.88 3.11 -4.76
N TRP A 65 -7.72 2.61 -4.41
CA TRP A 65 -7.37 2.16 -3.10
C TRP A 65 -6.98 3.35 -2.23
N ILE A 66 -7.97 4.00 -1.62
CA ILE A 66 -7.73 5.15 -0.73
C ILE A 66 -7.47 4.64 0.69
N GLU A 67 -6.22 4.71 1.12
CA GLU A 67 -5.79 4.43 2.49
C GLU A 67 -5.64 5.75 3.28
N ASN A 68 -6.69 6.14 4.01
CA ASN A 68 -6.66 7.32 4.86
C ASN A 68 -6.09 6.98 6.25
N ARG A 69 -4.85 7.42 6.53
CA ARG A 69 -4.20 7.24 7.85
C ARG A 69 -4.11 8.54 8.65
N THR A 70 -4.85 9.57 8.25
CA THR A 70 -4.83 10.89 8.88
C THR A 70 -6.13 11.23 9.58
N GLY A 71 -7.24 10.57 9.23
CA GLY A 71 -8.56 10.93 9.74
C GLY A 71 -9.13 12.20 9.10
N LEU A 72 -8.51 12.68 8.02
CA LEU A 72 -8.99 13.83 7.24
C LEU A 72 -10.19 13.39 6.38
N GLY A 73 -11.37 13.42 7.00
CA GLY A 73 -12.59 12.86 6.44
C GLY A 73 -13.16 13.64 5.27
N GLU A 74 -12.99 14.97 5.22
CA GLU A 74 -13.48 15.76 4.09
C GLU A 74 -12.62 15.52 2.85
N CYS A 75 -11.29 15.42 3.03
CA CYS A 75 -10.37 15.08 1.94
C CYS A 75 -10.74 13.75 1.29
N GLU A 76 -11.00 12.72 2.09
CA GLU A 76 -11.35 11.40 1.58
C GLU A 76 -12.68 11.42 0.83
N LYS A 77 -13.71 12.10 1.37
CA LYS A 77 -15.01 12.24 0.70
C LYS A 77 -14.87 12.92 -0.65
N PHE A 78 -14.19 14.07 -0.70
CA PHE A 78 -13.94 14.78 -1.93
C PHE A 78 -13.14 13.94 -2.94
N LEU A 79 -12.10 13.26 -2.47
CA LEU A 79 -11.29 12.39 -3.32
C LEU A 79 -12.12 11.26 -3.94
N ARG A 80 -12.99 10.61 -3.16
CA ARG A 80 -13.90 9.55 -3.64
C ARG A 80 -14.88 10.03 -4.69
N GLU A 81 -15.26 11.30 -4.68
CA GLU A 81 -16.07 11.89 -5.75
C GLU A 81 -15.21 12.13 -7.00
N LYS A 82 -14.01 12.69 -6.85
CA LYS A 82 -13.12 13.04 -7.97
C LYS A 82 -12.62 11.83 -8.75
N VAL A 83 -12.32 10.76 -8.05
CA VAL A 83 -11.75 9.55 -8.67
C VAL A 83 -12.73 8.80 -9.58
N LYS A 84 -14.03 9.12 -9.54
CA LYS A 84 -15.02 8.52 -10.45
C LYS A 84 -14.81 8.96 -11.91
N ALA A 85 -14.11 10.07 -12.14
CA ALA A 85 -13.94 10.66 -13.48
C ALA A 85 -12.84 10.01 -14.33
N HIS A 86 -11.98 9.18 -13.74
CA HIS A 86 -10.84 8.56 -14.43
C HIS A 86 -10.65 7.10 -13.99
N ASP A 87 -9.82 6.36 -14.71
CA ASP A 87 -9.45 5.00 -14.34
C ASP A 87 -8.37 5.03 -13.24
N PHE A 88 -8.78 4.63 -12.03
CA PHE A 88 -7.92 4.43 -10.88
C PHE A 88 -7.86 2.95 -10.44
N SER A 89 -8.17 2.00 -11.32
CA SER A 89 -8.15 0.55 -11.01
C SER A 89 -6.77 0.03 -10.59
N ARG A 90 -5.70 0.75 -10.95
CA ARG A 90 -4.31 0.33 -10.75
C ARG A 90 -3.53 1.25 -9.82
N VAL A 91 -4.19 1.87 -8.85
CA VAL A 91 -3.53 2.85 -7.98
C VAL A 91 -4.00 2.80 -6.53
N VAL A 92 -3.02 2.91 -5.63
CA VAL A 92 -3.20 3.08 -4.19
C VAL A 92 -2.83 4.49 -3.81
N ILE A 93 -3.79 5.25 -3.30
CA ILE A 93 -3.60 6.60 -2.78
C ILE A 93 -3.56 6.51 -1.26
N THR A 94 -2.39 6.76 -0.67
CA THR A 94 -2.24 6.75 0.79
C THR A 94 -2.09 8.16 1.33
N LEU A 95 -2.97 8.53 2.26
CA LEU A 95 -2.92 9.80 2.98
C LEU A 95 -2.23 9.57 4.32
N LYS A 96 -1.14 10.29 4.59
CA LYS A 96 -0.37 10.15 5.84
C LYS A 96 0.00 11.50 6.44
N TYR A 97 0.29 11.51 7.73
CA TYR A 97 1.04 12.63 8.30
C TYR A 97 2.54 12.44 8.06
N THR A 98 3.27 13.55 7.92
CA THR A 98 4.73 13.53 7.91
C THR A 98 5.30 13.10 9.27
N ARG A 99 6.59 12.78 9.32
CA ARG A 99 7.29 12.49 10.59
C ARG A 99 7.28 13.72 11.48
N ARG A 100 7.33 13.51 12.81
CA ARG A 100 7.25 14.56 13.85
C ARG A 100 8.20 15.75 13.63
N ASN A 101 9.40 15.51 13.09
CA ASN A 101 10.45 16.51 12.90
C ASN A 101 10.59 16.99 11.45
N CYS A 102 9.61 16.69 10.58
CA CYS A 102 9.65 17.12 9.19
C CYS A 102 9.40 18.64 9.10
N GLN A 103 10.35 19.38 8.53
CA GLN A 103 10.19 20.83 8.33
C GLN A 103 9.26 21.17 7.16
N ARG A 104 9.06 20.24 6.20
CA ARG A 104 8.20 20.49 5.05
C ARG A 104 6.72 20.44 5.47
N PRO A 105 5.91 21.46 5.15
CA PRO A 105 4.48 21.46 5.46
C PRO A 105 3.73 20.31 4.78
N HIS A 106 4.17 19.91 3.59
CA HIS A 106 3.56 18.84 2.82
C HIS A 106 4.56 18.24 1.83
N THR A 107 4.29 17.02 1.36
CA THR A 107 5.07 16.32 0.33
C THR A 107 4.23 15.21 -0.29
N GLY A 108 4.32 15.05 -1.60
CA GLY A 108 3.78 13.89 -2.31
C GLY A 108 4.90 13.10 -2.99
N VAL A 109 4.63 11.83 -3.28
CA VAL A 109 5.49 10.96 -4.10
C VAL A 109 4.64 9.92 -4.84
N VAL A 110 4.87 9.78 -6.14
CA VAL A 110 4.40 8.64 -6.96
C VAL A 110 5.48 7.56 -7.02
N TYR A 111 5.19 6.38 -6.48
CA TYR A 111 6.01 5.18 -6.68
C TYR A 111 5.49 4.38 -7.88
N TRP A 112 6.40 4.16 -8.82
CA TRP A 112 6.18 3.35 -10.01
C TRP A 112 6.18 1.87 -9.65
N PRO A 113 5.34 1.04 -10.29
CA PRO A 113 5.54 -0.40 -10.24
C PRO A 113 6.91 -0.73 -10.88
N PRO A 114 7.75 -1.59 -10.27
CA PRO A 114 9.00 -2.00 -10.90
C PRO A 114 8.71 -2.68 -12.25
N PRO A 115 9.60 -2.56 -13.26
CA PRO A 115 9.37 -3.06 -14.62
C PRO A 115 8.97 -4.55 -14.72
N ARG A 116 9.27 -5.34 -13.69
CA ARG A 116 9.01 -6.78 -13.60
C ARG A 116 7.82 -7.16 -12.70
N SER A 117 7.13 -6.19 -12.09
CA SER A 117 5.94 -6.46 -11.27
C SER A 117 4.73 -6.71 -12.16
N ARG A 118 4.33 -7.98 -12.28
CA ARG A 118 3.15 -8.46 -13.05
C ARG A 118 1.82 -7.75 -12.72
N LYS A 119 1.72 -7.01 -11.60
CA LYS A 119 0.47 -6.32 -11.20
C LYS A 119 0.41 -4.85 -11.61
N GLY A 120 1.54 -4.20 -11.91
CA GLY A 120 1.62 -2.79 -12.35
C GLY A 120 0.71 -1.81 -11.58
N ILE A 121 0.72 -1.89 -10.25
CA ILE A 121 -0.04 -0.99 -9.37
C ILE A 121 0.84 0.19 -8.97
N TYR A 122 0.33 1.40 -9.13
CA TYR A 122 0.96 2.65 -8.71
C TYR A 122 0.67 2.93 -7.24
N THR A 123 1.60 3.55 -6.52
CA THR A 123 1.35 4.02 -5.15
C THR A 123 1.63 5.51 -5.03
N LEU A 124 0.59 6.28 -4.72
CA LEU A 124 0.66 7.72 -4.48
C LEU A 124 0.67 7.92 -2.97
N ILE A 125 1.75 8.49 -2.42
CA ILE A 125 1.84 8.79 -1.00
C ILE A 125 1.76 10.29 -0.79
N CYS A 126 0.61 10.76 -0.32
CA CYS A 126 0.35 12.16 -0.01
C CYS A 126 0.57 12.39 1.48
N ARG A 127 1.44 13.35 1.83
CA ARG A 127 1.78 13.65 3.22
C ARG A 127 1.60 15.12 3.55
N VAL A 128 1.06 15.38 4.73
CA VAL A 128 0.97 16.73 5.32
C VAL A 128 1.50 16.73 6.74
N ASN A 129 2.03 17.85 7.18
CA ASN A 129 2.47 18.04 8.55
C ASN A 129 1.33 18.61 9.39
N ARG A 130 0.74 17.79 10.27
CA ARG A 130 -0.32 18.23 11.19
C ARG A 130 0.10 19.29 12.21
N ARG A 131 1.42 19.53 12.36
CA ARG A 131 1.98 20.52 13.29
C ARG A 131 2.30 21.84 12.60
N THR A 132 2.08 21.94 11.29
CA THR A 132 2.17 23.24 10.63
C THR A 132 1.14 24.18 11.24
N ASN A 133 1.55 25.41 11.55
CA ASN A 133 0.64 26.45 11.99
C ASN A 133 -0.17 26.92 10.77
N PHE A 134 -1.48 26.75 10.83
CA PHE A 134 -2.40 27.20 9.80
C PHE A 134 -3.09 28.51 10.23
N PRO A 135 -3.37 29.44 9.29
CA PRO A 135 -3.08 29.35 7.87
C PRO A 135 -1.58 29.47 7.56
N TYR A 136 -1.11 28.80 6.52
CA TYR A 136 0.25 29.01 5.99
C TYR A 136 0.22 29.28 4.50
N SER A 137 1.28 29.92 3.99
CA SER A 137 1.44 30.14 2.56
C SER A 137 2.74 29.54 2.02
N CYS A 138 2.73 29.07 0.77
CA CYS A 138 3.95 28.72 0.04
C CYS A 138 3.90 29.27 -1.39
N LYS A 139 5.04 29.21 -2.08
CA LYS A 139 5.14 29.48 -3.51
C LYS A 139 5.00 28.18 -4.28
N ALA A 140 4.08 28.10 -5.23
CA ALA A 140 3.95 26.98 -6.15
C ALA A 140 4.40 27.44 -7.55
N ALA A 141 5.33 26.72 -8.18
CA ALA A 141 5.69 26.99 -9.57
C ALA A 141 4.50 26.60 -10.46
N ILE A 142 3.99 27.51 -11.28
CA ILE A 142 2.81 27.30 -12.15
C ILE A 142 3.11 27.44 -13.64
N GLY A 143 4.31 27.91 -13.99
CA GLY A 143 4.76 27.98 -15.37
C GLY A 143 6.25 28.18 -15.47
N THR A 144 6.73 28.29 -16.69
CA THR A 144 8.12 28.67 -17.00
C THR A 144 8.11 29.76 -18.05
N VAL A 145 8.96 30.76 -17.89
CA VAL A 145 9.22 31.80 -18.89
C VAL A 145 10.66 31.68 -19.35
N GLN A 146 10.90 31.85 -20.66
CA GLN A 146 12.25 31.87 -21.20
C GLN A 146 12.89 33.23 -20.88
N THR A 147 14.10 33.22 -20.36
CA THR A 147 14.89 34.44 -20.15
C THR A 147 15.56 34.84 -21.47
N GLY A 148 15.98 36.10 -21.57
CA GLY A 148 16.62 36.65 -22.78
C GLY A 148 17.91 35.93 -23.22
N ASN A 149 18.48 35.09 -22.35
CA ASN A 149 19.71 34.33 -22.62
C ASN A 149 19.45 32.85 -23.00
N GLY A 150 18.19 32.45 -23.14
CA GLY A 150 17.81 31.07 -23.48
C GLY A 150 17.58 30.14 -22.28
N ASP A 151 17.78 30.62 -21.04
CA ASP A 151 17.44 29.88 -19.82
C ASP A 151 15.93 29.93 -19.55
N TYR A 152 15.46 29.15 -18.58
CA TYR A 152 14.05 29.17 -18.14
C TYR A 152 13.96 29.48 -16.66
N GLU A 153 13.05 30.39 -16.32
CA GLU A 153 12.70 30.71 -14.93
C GLU A 153 11.28 30.26 -14.61
N TYR A 154 11.07 29.80 -13.37
CA TYR A 154 9.74 29.43 -12.89
C TYR A 154 8.90 30.67 -12.58
N ILE A 155 7.65 30.65 -13.07
CA ILE A 155 6.61 31.58 -12.62
C ILE A 155 5.98 30.98 -11.37
N TYR A 156 5.97 31.73 -10.27
CA TYR A 156 5.42 31.27 -8.99
C TYR A 156 4.12 31.97 -8.65
N GLU A 157 3.19 31.20 -8.08
CA GLU A 157 1.97 31.71 -7.46
C GLU A 157 2.04 31.54 -5.95
N ARG A 158 1.56 32.55 -5.19
CA ARG A 158 1.42 32.44 -3.74
C ARG A 158 0.12 31.72 -3.42
N VAL A 159 0.25 30.57 -2.75
CA VAL A 159 -0.88 29.74 -2.33
C VAL A 159 -1.01 29.85 -0.82
N VAL A 160 -2.22 30.09 -0.33
CA VAL A 160 -2.54 30.10 1.11
C VAL A 160 -3.41 28.90 1.40
N PHE A 161 -3.09 28.15 2.45
CA PHE A 161 -3.87 27.03 2.96
C PHE A 161 -4.47 27.42 4.30
N SER A 162 -5.79 27.31 4.43
CA SER A 162 -6.51 27.65 5.66
C SER A 162 -6.37 26.58 6.73
N ASP A 163 -6.20 25.32 6.32
CA ASP A 163 -6.09 24.16 7.20
C ASP A 163 -5.31 22.99 6.56
N VAL A 164 -5.15 21.93 7.35
CA VAL A 164 -4.42 20.71 6.96
C VAL A 164 -5.08 19.93 5.82
N GLU A 165 -6.40 20.04 5.66
CA GLU A 165 -7.14 19.35 4.60
C GLU A 165 -6.94 20.03 3.25
N GLU A 166 -6.92 21.37 3.21
CA GLU A 166 -6.57 22.12 2.00
C GLU A 166 -5.17 21.76 1.51
N ALA A 167 -4.19 21.73 2.41
CA ALA A 167 -2.82 21.31 2.07
C ALA A 167 -2.79 19.86 1.54
N MET A 168 -3.59 18.98 2.12
CA MET A 168 -3.68 17.58 1.67
C MET A 168 -4.30 17.48 0.27
N ILE A 169 -5.39 18.20 -0.01
CA ILE A 169 -6.04 18.19 -1.33
C ILE A 169 -5.09 18.67 -2.42
N PHE A 170 -4.34 19.74 -2.16
CA PHE A 170 -3.36 20.25 -3.12
C PHE A 170 -2.32 19.17 -3.47
N VAL A 171 -1.76 18.48 -2.46
CA VAL A 171 -0.80 17.38 -2.70
C VAL A 171 -1.46 16.22 -3.42
N ILE A 172 -2.67 15.83 -3.05
CA ILE A 172 -3.37 14.74 -3.74
C ILE A 172 -3.56 15.10 -5.22
N GLY A 173 -4.06 16.29 -5.53
CA GLY A 173 -4.24 16.74 -6.91
C GLY A 173 -2.93 16.72 -7.70
N HIS A 174 -1.84 17.21 -7.09
CA HIS A 174 -0.51 17.19 -7.69
C HIS A 174 -0.04 15.76 -8.03
N GLU A 175 -0.12 14.82 -7.10
CA GLU A 175 0.31 13.43 -7.34
C GLU A 175 -0.62 12.68 -8.31
N VAL A 176 -1.93 12.97 -8.26
CA VAL A 176 -2.91 12.43 -9.20
C VAL A 176 -2.61 12.90 -10.62
N PHE A 177 -2.21 14.16 -10.82
CA PHE A 177 -1.79 14.63 -12.13
C PHE A 177 -0.64 13.80 -12.69
N HIS A 178 0.41 13.56 -11.91
CA HIS A 178 1.54 12.72 -12.35
C HIS A 178 1.10 11.31 -12.75
N TYR A 179 0.19 10.72 -11.98
CA TYR A 179 -0.40 9.43 -12.31
C TYR A 179 -1.16 9.50 -13.66
N LEU A 180 -2.13 10.41 -13.78
CA LEU A 180 -2.97 10.55 -14.98
C LEU A 180 -2.16 10.89 -16.23
N ARG A 181 -1.13 11.73 -16.12
CA ARG A 181 -0.20 12.02 -17.22
C ARG A 181 0.56 10.76 -17.63
N ARG A 182 1.07 10.00 -16.67
CA ARG A 182 1.85 8.79 -16.95
C ARG A 182 1.01 7.72 -17.63
N THR A 183 -0.21 7.51 -17.15
CA THR A 183 -1.15 6.54 -17.74
C THR A 183 -1.84 7.08 -19.00
N LYS A 184 -1.46 8.29 -19.46
CA LYS A 184 -2.00 8.95 -20.65
C LYS A 184 -3.52 9.16 -20.62
N GLN A 185 -4.09 9.28 -19.43
CA GLN A 185 -5.53 9.47 -19.24
C GLN A 185 -5.99 10.92 -19.50
N ILE A 186 -5.06 11.87 -19.48
CA ILE A 186 -5.29 13.27 -19.87
C ILE A 186 -4.29 13.66 -20.98
N PRO A 187 -4.34 14.85 -21.59
CA PRO A 187 -3.28 15.38 -22.49
C PRO A 187 -2.23 16.23 -21.74
N GLY A 188 -1.13 16.62 -22.41
CA GLY A 188 -0.13 17.56 -21.87
C GLY A 188 1.30 17.02 -21.70
N ARG A 189 2.15 17.68 -20.92
CA ARG A 189 3.46 17.15 -20.50
C ARG A 189 3.35 16.65 -19.04
N ASN A 190 4.37 16.01 -18.51
CA ASN A 190 4.39 15.60 -17.11
C ASN A 190 5.40 16.47 -16.35
N THR A 191 5.02 17.70 -16.05
CA THR A 191 5.92 18.69 -15.44
C THR A 191 5.41 19.16 -14.09
N GLU A 192 6.33 19.54 -13.19
CA GLU A 192 6.01 20.08 -11.86
C GLU A 192 5.04 21.27 -11.92
N PRO A 193 5.19 22.25 -12.85
CA PRO A 193 4.25 23.36 -12.90
C PRO A 193 2.82 22.97 -13.27
N GLN A 194 2.65 22.02 -14.20
CA GLN A 194 1.33 21.52 -14.57
C GLN A 194 0.71 20.69 -13.43
N ALA A 195 1.52 19.94 -12.68
CA ALA A 195 1.09 19.23 -11.49
C ALA A 195 0.60 20.18 -10.39
N ASN A 196 1.34 21.27 -10.15
CA ASN A 196 0.94 22.33 -9.23
C ASN A 196 -0.36 23.00 -9.67
N GLN A 197 -0.49 23.39 -10.94
CA GLN A 197 -1.74 23.96 -11.47
C GLN A 197 -2.93 23.01 -11.26
N PHE A 198 -2.74 21.71 -11.48
CA PHE A 198 -3.78 20.72 -11.25
C PHE A 198 -4.14 20.59 -9.76
N GLY A 199 -3.13 20.61 -8.87
CA GLY A 199 -3.32 20.67 -7.42
C GLY A 199 -4.09 21.92 -6.97
N LEU A 200 -3.80 23.09 -7.55
CA LEU A 200 -4.51 24.34 -7.28
C LEU A 200 -5.96 24.30 -7.74
N LYS A 201 -6.22 23.75 -8.93
CA LYS A 201 -7.58 23.55 -9.43
C LYS A 201 -8.40 22.67 -8.47
N TRP A 202 -7.83 21.55 -8.01
CA TRP A 202 -8.51 20.68 -7.05
C TRP A 202 -8.74 21.36 -5.70
N LEU A 203 -7.80 22.18 -5.23
CA LEU A 203 -7.96 22.98 -4.02
C LEU A 203 -9.12 23.96 -4.15
N GLU A 204 -9.25 24.67 -5.27
CA GLU A 204 -10.37 25.59 -5.52
C GLU A 204 -11.71 24.84 -5.56
N GLU A 205 -11.76 23.71 -6.27
CA GLU A 205 -12.94 22.85 -6.34
C GLU A 205 -13.35 22.31 -4.98
N PHE A 206 -12.37 21.96 -4.13
CA PHE A 206 -12.60 21.50 -2.76
C PHE A 206 -13.18 22.58 -1.87
N ARG A 207 -12.67 23.82 -1.96
CA ARG A 207 -13.24 24.98 -1.23
C ARG A 207 -14.70 25.18 -1.58
N LYS A 208 -15.04 25.19 -2.87
CA LYS A 208 -16.43 25.30 -3.35
C LYS A 208 -17.28 24.10 -2.89
N TRP A 209 -16.73 22.89 -2.92
CA TRP A 209 -17.42 21.69 -2.44
C TRP A 209 -17.73 21.77 -0.95
N ARG A 210 -16.77 22.21 -0.13
CA ARG A 210 -16.91 22.36 1.32
C ARG A 210 -17.94 23.43 1.68
N GLU A 211 -17.94 24.55 0.97
CA GLU A 211 -18.92 25.64 1.16
C GLU A 211 -20.35 25.16 0.90
N ARG A 212 -20.61 24.48 -0.22
CA ARG A 212 -21.94 23.91 -0.53
C ARG A 212 -22.45 22.96 0.55
N ARG A 213 -21.57 22.18 1.18
CA ARG A 213 -21.95 21.24 2.24
C ARG A 213 -22.18 21.87 3.60
N ARG A 214 -21.71 23.10 3.82
CA ARG A 214 -21.98 23.86 5.06
C ARG A 214 -23.31 24.62 5.01
N GLN A 215 -23.88 24.78 3.82
CA GLN A 215 -25.16 25.45 3.58
C GLN A 215 -26.37 24.49 3.61
N ILE A 216 -26.13 23.18 3.71
CA ILE A 216 -27.13 22.10 3.81
C ILE A 216 -27.09 21.57 5.23
#